data_AF-A0A093X324-F1
#
_entry.id   AF-A0A093X324-F1
#
_cell.length_a   1.000
_cell.length_b   1.000
_cell.length_c   1.000
_cell.angle_alpha   90.00
_cell.angle_beta   90.00
_cell.angle_gamma   90.00
#
_symmetry.space_group_name_H-M   'P 1'
#
loop_
_entity.id
_entity.type
_entity.pdbx_description
1 polymer ?
#
loop_
_entity_poly.entity_id
_entity_poly.type
_entity_poly.pdbx_seq_one_letter_code
_entity_poly.pdbx_strand_id
1 'polypeptide(L)'
;MAFGKLYTCEGNPRSTAIQAVALANNIELEIVNEDPKVGVSKEYLSTNPLGKIPAFVGADGFVLSECIAIAIYITSQNEKTTLLGKTKQDYATILKWMSYFNAEVLPSLGSWFQPLQGRIPYNKKSVEEAQAKALKVVSVIEAHLANNTYLAGERITLADLFGTALISRGFQYFFDKAWRAEYPNVTRWYETVYNQPIYTNVAGKLNFIDEPTLKNVAPKKVETAPKAPKAAAKPKAKAVEEDDEEPVVEVPKAKHACESLAKPTVPIDEWKRQYSNLDTPVALKWFWENYNPEDYSLWAVDYKYNDELTQVFMTSNLIGGFFTRLEASRKYIFGCASVYGTANDSVIKGAFVIRGQDAFPCFDVAPDYESYQFTKLDASKPEDREFVNEQWTWEKPVVVNGKEYPWADGKVFK
;
A
#
# COMPACT_ATOMS: atom_id res chain seq x y z
N MET A 1 14.63 28.66 22.14
CA MET A 1 14.10 27.31 22.38
C MET A 1 13.27 26.97 21.16
N ALA A 2 13.39 25.76 20.62
CA ALA A 2 12.60 25.35 19.47
C ALA A 2 11.10 25.49 19.77
N PHE A 3 10.33 25.88 18.75
CA PHE A 3 8.87 26.00 18.82
C PHE A 3 8.19 24.63 19.03
N GLY A 4 8.80 23.58 18.52
CA GLY A 4 8.37 22.21 18.72
C GLY A 4 9.25 21.23 17.95
N LYS A 5 8.92 19.95 18.08
CA LYS A 5 9.56 18.83 17.38
C LYS A 5 8.74 18.46 16.15
N LEU A 6 9.41 18.28 15.02
CA LEU A 6 8.84 17.70 13.81
C LEU A 6 9.46 16.33 13.57
N TYR A 7 8.66 15.28 13.75
CA TYR A 7 9.05 13.91 13.47
C TYR A 7 8.90 13.64 11.97
N THR A 8 10.00 13.31 11.31
CA THR A 8 10.03 13.01 9.87
C THR A 8 11.31 12.27 9.48
N CYS A 9 11.53 12.00 8.20
CA CYS A 9 12.79 11.46 7.70
C CYS A 9 13.35 12.30 6.55
N GLU A 10 14.64 12.10 6.28
CA GLU A 10 15.33 12.81 5.20
C GLU A 10 14.62 12.60 3.86
N GLY A 11 14.40 13.72 3.15
CA GLY A 11 13.75 13.72 1.85
C GLY A 11 12.26 13.37 1.89
N ASN A 12 11.59 13.34 3.05
CA ASN A 12 10.13 13.18 3.09
C ASN A 12 9.43 14.36 2.41
N PRO A 13 8.77 14.18 1.24
CA PRO A 13 8.14 15.28 0.52
C PRO A 13 7.00 15.93 1.32
N ARG A 14 6.36 15.20 2.24
CA ARG A 14 5.29 15.74 3.09
C ARG A 14 5.79 16.73 4.15
N SER A 15 7.09 16.82 4.36
CA SER A 15 7.69 17.70 5.38
C SER A 15 8.38 18.94 4.81
N THR A 16 8.73 18.94 3.53
CA THR A 16 9.47 20.07 2.92
C THR A 16 8.70 21.38 3.01
N ALA A 17 7.40 21.38 2.69
CA ALA A 17 6.59 22.59 2.77
C ALA A 17 6.38 23.07 4.23
N ILE A 18 6.29 22.14 5.19
CA ILE A 18 6.20 22.47 6.62
C ILE A 18 7.48 23.20 7.09
N GLN A 19 8.65 22.67 6.72
CA GLN A 19 9.93 23.29 7.04
C GLN A 19 10.10 24.64 6.34
N ALA A 20 9.65 24.77 5.08
CA ALA A 20 9.68 26.02 4.33
C ALA A 20 8.86 27.13 5.00
N VAL A 21 7.62 26.84 5.41
CA VAL A 21 6.78 27.83 6.10
C VAL A 21 7.22 28.09 7.55
N ALA A 22 7.82 27.10 8.22
CA ALA A 22 8.46 27.32 9.51
C ALA A 22 9.60 28.34 9.38
N LEU A 23 10.50 28.13 8.41
CA LEU A 23 11.61 29.04 8.13
C LEU A 23 11.09 30.46 7.79
N ALA A 24 10.07 30.57 6.93
CA ALA A 24 9.49 31.88 6.58
C ALA A 24 8.82 32.60 7.75
N ASN A 25 8.31 31.85 8.73
CA ASN A 25 7.74 32.40 9.96
C ASN A 25 8.79 32.59 11.07
N ASN A 26 10.08 32.36 10.80
CA ASN A 26 11.16 32.37 11.80
C ASN A 26 10.90 31.41 12.98
N ILE A 27 10.28 30.26 12.68
CA ILE A 27 9.96 29.21 13.63
C ILE A 27 11.06 28.16 13.57
N GLU A 28 11.77 27.98 14.68
CA GLU A 28 12.76 26.92 14.85
C GLU A 28 12.05 25.60 15.18
N LEU A 29 12.23 24.56 14.34
CA LEU A 29 11.74 23.21 14.58
C LEU A 29 12.90 22.25 14.87
N GLU A 30 12.81 21.49 15.95
CA GLU A 30 13.70 20.36 16.19
C GLU A 30 13.27 19.19 15.29
N ILE A 31 14.13 18.77 14.35
CA ILE A 31 13.84 17.64 13.48
C ILE A 31 14.23 16.34 14.19
N VAL A 32 13.25 15.46 14.39
CA VAL A 32 13.46 14.13 14.97
C VAL A 32 13.29 13.08 13.87
N ASN A 33 14.32 12.26 13.66
CA ASN A 33 14.33 11.29 12.58
C ASN A 33 13.56 10.01 12.94
N GLU A 34 12.44 9.76 12.26
CA GLU A 34 11.64 8.54 12.35
C GLU A 34 11.35 8.04 10.93
N ASP A 35 11.67 6.77 10.63
CA ASP A 35 11.44 6.19 9.29
C ASP A 35 10.55 4.94 9.38
N PRO A 36 9.26 5.07 9.01
CA PRO A 36 8.33 3.95 9.00
C PRO A 36 8.78 2.75 8.15
N LYS A 37 9.71 2.94 7.19
CA LYS A 37 10.23 1.84 6.37
C LYS A 37 11.10 0.86 7.15
N VAL A 38 11.80 1.32 8.18
CA VAL A 38 12.69 0.48 9.01
C VAL A 38 12.13 0.25 10.42
N GLY A 39 10.98 0.83 10.71
CA GLY A 39 10.34 0.85 12.03
C GLY A 39 10.57 2.18 12.74
N VAL A 40 9.63 2.53 13.62
CA VAL A 40 9.66 3.76 14.42
C VAL A 40 9.89 3.45 15.90
N SER A 41 10.35 4.43 16.66
CA SER A 41 10.56 4.29 18.11
C SER A 41 9.25 4.06 18.88
N LYS A 42 9.34 3.46 20.07
CA LYS A 42 8.17 3.25 20.94
C LYS A 42 7.66 4.58 21.49
N GLU A 43 8.59 5.47 21.79
CA GLU A 43 8.38 6.84 22.22
C GLU A 43 7.56 7.61 21.17
N TYR A 44 7.87 7.40 19.89
CA TYR A 44 7.09 8.00 18.81
C TYR A 44 5.68 7.41 18.68
N LEU A 45 5.51 6.10 18.86
CA LEU A 45 4.17 5.48 18.81
C LEU A 45 3.23 6.00 19.91
N SER A 46 3.77 6.41 21.05
CA SER A 46 2.97 7.11 22.08
C SER A 46 2.50 8.50 21.64
N THR A 47 3.19 9.13 20.69
CA THR A 47 2.82 10.43 20.10
C THR A 47 1.86 10.26 18.92
N ASN A 48 2.17 9.34 18.00
CA ASN A 48 1.34 9.01 16.85
C ASN A 48 1.19 7.48 16.74
N PRO A 49 0.09 6.90 17.27
CA PRO A 49 -0.13 5.45 17.27
C PRO A 49 -0.10 4.80 15.89
N LEU A 50 -0.38 5.55 14.82
CA LEU A 50 -0.32 5.05 13.44
C LEU A 50 1.12 4.88 12.93
N GLY A 51 2.13 5.40 13.64
CA GLY A 51 3.53 5.32 13.25
C GLY A 51 3.85 6.01 11.92
N LYS A 52 2.96 6.90 11.43
CA LYS A 52 3.14 7.65 10.17
C LYS A 52 3.90 8.94 10.41
N ILE A 53 4.57 9.44 9.38
CA ILE A 53 5.23 10.77 9.39
C ILE A 53 4.62 11.67 8.29
N PRO A 54 4.60 13.01 8.47
CA PRO A 54 5.07 13.74 9.65
C PRO A 54 4.11 13.75 10.83
N ALA A 55 4.65 14.00 12.02
CA ALA A 55 3.91 14.43 13.21
C ALA A 55 4.65 15.57 13.93
N PHE A 56 3.91 16.40 14.64
CA PHE A 56 4.41 17.59 15.34
C PHE A 56 4.08 17.50 16.83
N VAL A 57 5.01 17.94 17.67
CA VAL A 57 4.82 18.13 19.12
C VAL A 57 5.34 19.50 19.51
N GLY A 58 4.44 20.41 19.87
CA GLY A 58 4.77 21.76 20.33
C GLY A 58 5.54 21.74 21.65
N ALA A 59 6.32 22.79 21.90
CA ALA A 59 6.98 23.00 23.20
C ALA A 59 5.95 23.17 24.35
N ASP A 60 4.71 23.49 24.02
CA ASP A 60 3.54 23.55 24.90
C ASP A 60 2.85 22.20 25.11
N GLY A 61 3.33 21.13 24.47
CA GLY A 61 2.75 19.79 24.53
C GLY A 61 1.64 19.54 23.51
N PHE A 62 1.33 20.49 22.62
CA PHE A 62 0.33 20.27 21.57
C PHE A 62 0.80 19.24 20.54
N VAL A 63 0.08 18.13 20.41
CA VAL A 63 0.38 17.06 19.46
C VAL A 63 -0.52 17.17 18.24
N LEU A 64 0.09 17.14 17.05
CA LEU A 64 -0.64 17.21 15.78
C LEU A 64 -0.06 16.24 14.75
N SER A 65 -0.93 15.43 14.15
CA SER A 65 -0.62 14.57 13.00
C SER A 65 -1.31 15.10 11.74
N GLU A 66 -1.06 14.44 10.60
CA GLU A 66 -1.48 14.84 9.25
C GLU A 66 -0.75 16.07 8.68
N CYS A 67 -0.02 15.85 7.58
CA CYS A 67 0.85 16.85 6.96
C CYS A 67 0.15 18.16 6.56
N ILE A 68 -1.11 18.11 6.11
CA ILE A 68 -1.89 19.30 5.76
C ILE A 68 -2.20 20.13 7.01
N ALA A 69 -2.63 19.47 8.09
CA ALA A 69 -2.96 20.14 9.35
C ALA A 69 -1.71 20.81 9.95
N ILE A 70 -0.59 20.10 9.98
CA ILE A 70 0.69 20.64 10.47
C ILE A 70 1.14 21.83 9.62
N ALA A 71 1.09 21.72 8.29
CA ALA A 71 1.48 22.81 7.40
C ALA A 71 0.63 24.07 7.62
N ILE A 72 -0.69 23.92 7.77
CA ILE A 72 -1.60 25.04 8.07
C ILE A 72 -1.30 25.63 9.44
N TYR A 73 -1.16 24.79 10.47
CA TYR A 73 -0.89 25.23 11.85
C TYR A 73 0.40 26.05 11.95
N ILE A 74 1.48 25.60 11.33
CA ILE A 74 2.75 26.34 11.31
C ILE A 74 2.61 27.64 10.49
N THR A 75 1.92 27.59 9.35
CA THR A 75 1.69 28.78 8.51
C THR A 75 0.87 29.83 9.25
N SER A 76 -0.16 29.41 10.00
CA SER A 76 -1.10 30.30 10.69
C SER A 76 -0.51 30.99 11.91
N GLN A 77 0.66 30.57 12.40
CA GLN A 77 1.36 31.27 13.48
C GLN A 77 1.73 32.72 13.11
N ASN A 78 1.81 33.02 11.82
CA ASN A 78 1.94 34.37 11.31
C ASN A 78 0.57 34.89 10.85
N GLU A 79 -0.10 35.68 11.68
CA GLU A 79 -1.41 36.28 11.37
C GLU A 79 -1.40 37.19 10.13
N LYS A 80 -0.21 37.66 9.71
CA LYS A 80 -0.02 38.49 8.52
C LYS A 80 0.42 37.67 7.30
N THR A 81 0.40 36.34 7.40
CA THR A 81 0.79 35.46 6.30
C THR A 81 -0.08 35.71 5.08
N THR A 82 0.55 35.64 3.90
CA THR A 82 -0.17 35.71 2.62
C THR A 82 -0.39 34.34 2.00
N LEU A 83 0.09 33.28 2.66
CA LEU A 83 0.11 31.91 2.15
C LEU A 83 -1.23 31.18 2.31
N LEU A 84 -2.17 31.72 3.11
CA LEU A 84 -3.48 31.12 3.37
C LEU A 84 -4.62 31.83 2.60
N GLY A 85 -4.28 32.63 1.59
CA GLY A 85 -5.26 33.36 0.79
C GLY A 85 -5.84 34.58 1.52
N LYS A 86 -6.63 35.38 0.81
CA LYS A 86 -7.30 36.57 1.38
C LYS A 86 -8.78 36.34 1.66
N THR A 87 -9.40 35.44 0.89
CA THR A 87 -10.82 35.13 0.96
C THR A 87 -11.06 33.70 1.42
N LYS A 88 -12.29 33.39 1.83
CA LYS A 88 -12.70 32.02 2.16
C LYS A 88 -12.58 31.10 0.94
N GLN A 89 -12.84 31.65 -0.25
CA GLN A 89 -12.71 30.95 -1.52
C GLN A 89 -11.24 30.63 -1.83
N ASP A 90 -10.31 31.55 -1.57
CA ASP A 90 -8.88 31.29 -1.71
C ASP A 90 -8.46 30.16 -0.77
N TYR A 91 -8.84 30.25 0.51
CA TYR A 91 -8.51 29.23 1.52
C TYR A 91 -9.05 27.84 1.15
N ALA A 92 -10.32 27.76 0.72
CA ALA A 92 -10.91 26.52 0.24
C ALA A 92 -10.18 25.97 -1.01
N THR A 93 -9.76 26.85 -1.92
CA THR A 93 -8.99 26.46 -3.11
C THR A 93 -7.60 25.94 -2.74
N ILE A 94 -6.97 26.54 -1.74
CA ILE A 94 -5.68 26.08 -1.18
C ILE A 94 -5.84 24.67 -0.62
N LEU A 95 -6.85 24.45 0.24
CA LEU A 95 -7.14 23.14 0.81
C LEU A 95 -7.43 22.08 -0.26
N LYS A 96 -8.23 22.44 -1.28
CA LYS A 96 -8.53 21.57 -2.42
C LYS A 96 -7.24 21.07 -3.08
N TRP A 97 -6.31 21.98 -3.38
CA TRP A 97 -5.06 21.61 -4.02
C TRP A 97 -4.14 20.82 -3.08
N MET A 98 -3.98 21.22 -1.82
CA MET A 98 -3.19 20.44 -0.85
C MET A 98 -3.72 19.01 -0.73
N SER A 99 -5.04 18.86 -0.64
CA SER A 99 -5.71 17.55 -0.62
C SER A 99 -5.47 16.78 -1.92
N TYR A 100 -5.66 17.40 -3.08
CA TYR A 100 -5.45 16.79 -4.40
C TYR A 100 -4.03 16.24 -4.56
N PHE A 101 -3.01 17.04 -4.23
CA PHE A 101 -1.62 16.57 -4.32
C PHE A 101 -1.32 15.44 -3.33
N ASN A 102 -1.91 15.47 -2.12
CA ASN A 102 -1.65 14.44 -1.11
C ASN A 102 -2.41 13.13 -1.35
N ALA A 103 -3.62 13.20 -1.92
CA ALA A 103 -4.50 12.05 -2.15
C ALA A 103 -4.36 11.45 -3.55
N GLU A 104 -4.15 12.28 -4.58
CA GLU A 104 -4.10 11.82 -5.96
C GLU A 104 -2.67 11.73 -6.50
N VAL A 105 -1.89 12.80 -6.35
CA VAL A 105 -0.57 12.92 -7.00
C VAL A 105 0.48 12.06 -6.32
N LEU A 106 0.78 12.32 -5.03
CA LEU A 106 1.85 11.60 -4.34
C LEU A 106 1.58 10.09 -4.24
N PRO A 107 0.35 9.60 -3.94
CA PRO A 107 0.10 8.17 -3.91
C PRO A 107 0.25 7.51 -5.28
N SER A 108 -0.21 8.15 -6.36
CA SER A 108 -0.04 7.61 -7.72
C SER A 108 1.43 7.56 -8.14
N LEU A 109 2.21 8.62 -7.83
CA LEU A 109 3.67 8.60 -8.01
C LEU A 109 4.33 7.52 -7.14
N GLY A 110 3.89 7.37 -5.88
CA GLY A 110 4.33 6.33 -4.96
C GLY A 110 4.16 4.93 -5.52
N SER A 111 2.98 4.60 -6.03
CA SER A 111 2.70 3.32 -6.69
C SER A 111 3.58 3.10 -7.93
N TRP A 112 4.01 4.17 -8.59
CA TRP A 112 4.91 4.08 -9.75
C TRP A 112 6.37 3.88 -9.33
N PHE A 113 6.94 4.68 -8.43
CA PHE A 113 8.39 4.59 -8.12
C PHE A 113 8.75 3.54 -7.07
N GLN A 114 7.87 3.22 -6.11
CA GLN A 114 8.21 2.30 -5.01
C GLN A 114 8.58 0.88 -5.50
N PRO A 115 7.88 0.30 -6.50
CA PRO A 115 8.29 -0.99 -7.07
C PRO A 115 9.64 -0.93 -7.78
N LEU A 116 9.91 0.17 -8.49
CA LEU A 116 11.15 0.38 -9.24
C LEU A 116 12.37 0.59 -8.33
N GLN A 117 12.14 0.93 -7.06
CA GLN A 117 13.15 1.03 -6.02
C GLN A 117 13.26 -0.24 -5.16
N GLY A 118 12.47 -1.28 -5.45
CA GLY A 118 12.41 -2.51 -4.65
C GLY A 118 11.83 -2.30 -3.25
N ARG A 119 11.08 -1.23 -3.01
CA ARG A 119 10.41 -0.97 -1.73
C ARG A 119 9.13 -1.77 -1.55
N ILE A 120 8.48 -2.06 -2.67
CA ILE A 120 7.34 -2.98 -2.77
C ILE A 120 7.59 -3.90 -3.98
N PRO A 121 6.90 -5.05 -4.09
CA PRO A 121 7.08 -5.97 -5.21
C PRO A 121 6.86 -5.30 -6.56
N TYR A 122 7.72 -5.61 -7.53
CA TYR A 122 7.58 -5.15 -8.91
C TYR A 122 6.58 -6.02 -9.67
N ASN A 123 5.61 -5.38 -10.31
CA ASN A 123 4.76 -5.99 -11.33
C ASN A 123 4.66 -5.01 -12.50
N LYS A 124 4.95 -5.48 -13.72
CA LYS A 124 5.02 -4.62 -14.91
C LYS A 124 3.69 -3.92 -15.20
N LYS A 125 2.58 -4.67 -15.21
CA LYS A 125 1.24 -4.12 -15.49
C LYS A 125 0.82 -3.10 -14.42
N SER A 126 1.04 -3.42 -13.14
CA SER A 126 0.74 -2.49 -12.05
C SER A 126 1.57 -1.20 -12.13
N VAL A 127 2.84 -1.29 -12.54
CA VAL A 127 3.70 -0.12 -12.77
C VAL A 127 3.20 0.72 -13.95
N GLU A 128 2.81 0.09 -15.06
CA GLU A 128 2.26 0.76 -16.24
C GLU A 128 0.92 1.46 -15.92
N GLU A 129 0.04 0.81 -15.15
CA GLU A 129 -1.22 1.39 -14.67
C GLU A 129 -0.97 2.55 -13.69
N ALA A 130 -0.01 2.41 -12.77
CA ALA A 130 0.38 3.47 -11.85
C ALA A 130 0.98 4.67 -12.58
N GLN A 131 1.81 4.44 -13.61
CA GLN A 131 2.30 5.48 -14.50
C GLN A 131 1.14 6.21 -15.19
N ALA A 132 0.24 5.48 -15.84
CA ALA A 132 -0.89 6.07 -16.55
C ALA A 132 -1.76 6.90 -15.61
N LYS A 133 -2.01 6.40 -14.39
CA LYS A 133 -2.74 7.15 -13.35
C LYS A 133 -1.99 8.42 -12.93
N ALA A 134 -0.67 8.33 -12.68
CA ALA A 134 0.15 9.47 -12.30
C ALA A 134 0.14 10.57 -13.38
N LEU A 135 0.29 10.20 -14.65
CA LEU A 135 0.25 11.14 -15.77
C LEU A 135 -1.13 11.77 -15.93
N LYS A 136 -2.21 11.00 -15.74
CA LYS A 136 -3.60 11.51 -15.78
C LYS A 136 -3.89 12.52 -14.67
N VAL A 137 -3.42 12.30 -13.45
CA VAL A 137 -3.64 13.28 -12.37
C VAL A 137 -2.78 14.53 -12.57
N VAL A 138 -1.59 14.40 -13.16
CA VAL A 138 -0.76 15.57 -13.50
C VAL A 138 -1.33 16.37 -14.67
N SER A 139 -2.01 15.74 -15.64
CA SER A 139 -2.66 16.49 -16.73
C SER A 139 -3.79 17.41 -16.25
N VAL A 140 -4.43 17.10 -15.12
CA VAL A 140 -5.40 18.01 -14.48
C VAL A 140 -4.72 19.28 -13.99
N ILE A 141 -3.52 19.16 -13.43
CA ILE A 141 -2.70 20.30 -12.97
C ILE A 141 -2.22 21.12 -14.18
N GLU A 142 -1.77 20.45 -15.23
CA GLU A 142 -1.35 21.07 -16.49
C GLU A 142 -2.47 21.93 -17.10
N ALA A 143 -3.68 21.38 -17.20
CA ALA A 143 -4.84 22.10 -17.70
C ALA A 143 -5.22 23.30 -16.82
N HIS A 144 -5.10 23.17 -15.50
CA HIS A 144 -5.32 24.29 -14.59
C HIS A 144 -4.28 25.40 -14.78
N LEU A 145 -3.00 25.04 -14.84
CA LEU A 145 -1.89 26.00 -14.93
C LEU A 145 -1.73 26.64 -16.32
N ALA A 146 -2.44 26.15 -17.34
CA ALA A 146 -2.50 26.81 -18.65
C ALA A 146 -3.11 28.21 -18.57
N ASN A 147 -4.01 28.45 -17.60
CA ASN A 147 -4.69 29.74 -17.40
C ASN A 147 -4.33 30.41 -16.07
N ASN A 148 -3.44 29.82 -15.28
CA ASN A 148 -3.13 30.29 -13.93
C ASN A 148 -1.63 30.23 -13.66
N THR A 149 -1.08 31.33 -13.09
CA THR A 149 0.33 31.36 -12.71
C THR A 149 0.61 30.41 -11.53
N TYR A 150 -0.32 30.34 -10.58
CA TYR A 150 -0.26 29.57 -9.33
C TYR A 150 -1.51 28.70 -9.15
N LEU A 151 -1.48 27.81 -8.16
CA LEU A 151 -2.59 26.89 -7.91
C LEU A 151 -3.84 27.60 -7.35
N ALA A 152 -3.63 28.61 -6.50
CA ALA A 152 -4.72 29.36 -5.87
C ALA A 152 -4.43 30.87 -5.87
N GLY A 153 -5.30 31.63 -6.53
CA GLY A 153 -5.16 33.09 -6.67
C GLY A 153 -3.95 33.51 -7.52
N GLU A 154 -3.56 34.78 -7.39
CA GLU A 154 -2.54 35.42 -8.24
C GLU A 154 -1.16 35.52 -7.56
N ARG A 155 -0.90 34.72 -6.52
CA ARG A 155 0.38 34.68 -5.83
C ARG A 155 0.66 33.31 -5.23
N ILE A 156 1.90 33.07 -4.85
CA ILE A 156 2.30 31.83 -4.16
C ILE A 156 1.53 31.69 -2.85
N THR A 157 0.93 30.53 -2.68
CA THR A 157 0.20 30.11 -1.49
C THR A 157 0.80 28.83 -0.91
N LEU A 158 0.27 28.38 0.23
CA LEU A 158 0.64 27.10 0.80
C LEU A 158 0.35 25.93 -0.16
N ALA A 159 -0.66 26.04 -1.02
CA ALA A 159 -0.93 25.03 -2.04
C ALA A 159 0.24 24.84 -2.99
N ASP A 160 0.89 25.94 -3.40
CA ASP A 160 2.03 25.91 -4.32
C ASP A 160 3.25 25.25 -3.68
N LEU A 161 3.60 25.66 -2.46
CA LEU A 161 4.73 25.09 -1.71
C LEU A 161 4.53 23.60 -1.43
N PHE A 162 3.32 23.25 -0.98
CA PHE A 162 2.95 21.87 -0.65
C PHE A 162 2.86 20.98 -1.89
N GLY A 163 2.25 21.48 -2.96
CA GLY A 163 2.17 20.78 -4.24
C GLY A 163 3.55 20.54 -4.86
N THR A 164 4.42 21.56 -4.85
CA THR A 164 5.81 21.48 -5.34
C THR A 164 6.58 20.39 -4.59
N ALA A 165 6.42 20.31 -3.27
CA ALA A 165 7.05 19.28 -2.46
C ALA A 165 6.58 17.86 -2.84
N LEU A 166 5.29 17.67 -3.05
CA LEU A 166 4.71 16.35 -3.34
C LEU A 166 5.02 15.85 -4.76
N ILE A 167 4.94 16.74 -5.76
CA ILE A 167 5.24 16.38 -7.16
C ILE A 167 6.74 16.22 -7.43
N SER A 168 7.61 16.69 -6.53
CA SER A 168 9.07 16.59 -6.68
C SER A 168 9.57 15.17 -6.96
N ARG A 169 8.85 14.12 -6.52
CA ARG A 169 9.17 12.73 -6.83
C ARG A 169 9.05 12.40 -8.32
N GLY A 170 8.12 13.04 -9.03
CA GLY A 170 8.04 12.97 -10.48
C GLY A 170 9.27 13.57 -11.15
N PHE A 171 9.65 14.80 -10.77
CA PHE A 171 10.86 15.47 -11.27
C PHE A 171 12.17 14.78 -10.90
N GLN A 172 12.21 14.06 -9.78
CA GLN A 172 13.37 13.30 -9.37
C GLN A 172 13.59 12.05 -10.24
N TYR A 173 12.52 11.38 -10.68
CA TYR A 173 12.62 10.04 -11.25
C TYR A 173 12.17 9.90 -12.71
N PHE A 174 11.17 10.66 -13.14
CA PHE A 174 10.43 10.39 -14.38
C PHE A 174 10.25 11.59 -15.31
N PHE A 175 10.10 12.80 -14.77
CA PHE A 175 9.78 13.99 -15.56
C PHE A 175 11.05 14.58 -16.16
N ASP A 176 11.51 13.89 -17.19
CA ASP A 176 12.70 14.20 -17.97
C ASP A 176 12.50 15.39 -18.92
N LYS A 177 13.46 15.61 -19.82
CA LYS A 177 13.38 16.71 -20.79
C LYS A 177 12.21 16.57 -21.76
N ALA A 178 11.90 15.35 -22.20
CA ALA A 178 10.81 15.09 -23.14
C ALA A 178 9.45 15.34 -22.47
N TRP A 179 9.26 14.79 -21.27
CA TRP A 179 8.06 15.02 -20.47
C TRP A 179 7.82 16.51 -20.21
N ARG A 180 8.89 17.26 -19.84
CA ARG A 180 8.78 18.70 -19.58
C ARG A 180 8.39 19.52 -20.82
N ALA A 181 8.66 19.03 -22.03
CA ALA A 181 8.19 19.64 -23.26
C ALA A 181 6.69 19.39 -23.51
N GLU A 182 6.17 18.24 -23.07
CA GLU A 182 4.74 17.90 -23.16
C GLU A 182 3.90 18.56 -22.06
N TYR A 183 4.49 18.84 -20.89
CA TYR A 183 3.84 19.46 -19.73
C TYR A 183 4.50 20.80 -19.35
N PRO A 184 4.47 21.81 -20.25
CA PRO A 184 5.18 23.07 -20.05
C PRO A 184 4.63 23.89 -18.87
N ASN A 185 3.33 23.83 -18.57
CA ASN A 185 2.74 24.68 -17.54
C ASN A 185 3.07 24.19 -16.13
N VAL A 186 3.00 22.87 -15.88
CA VAL A 186 3.48 22.25 -14.64
C VAL A 186 4.97 22.48 -14.47
N THR A 187 5.75 22.34 -15.54
CA THR A 187 7.20 22.60 -15.51
C THR A 187 7.51 24.04 -15.11
N ARG A 188 6.87 25.02 -15.78
CA ARG A 188 7.01 26.45 -15.46
C ARG A 188 6.65 26.75 -14.02
N TRP A 189 5.50 26.25 -13.56
CA TRP A 189 5.04 26.47 -12.19
C TRP A 189 6.02 25.86 -11.17
N TYR A 190 6.42 24.60 -11.37
CA TYR A 190 7.36 23.92 -10.49
C TYR A 190 8.69 24.68 -10.40
N GLU A 191 9.26 25.09 -11.52
CA GLU A 191 10.49 25.88 -11.54
C GLU A 191 10.33 27.23 -10.85
N THR A 192 9.21 27.92 -11.08
CA THR A 192 8.93 29.23 -10.47
C THR A 192 8.84 29.13 -8.94
N VAL A 193 8.11 28.13 -8.43
CA VAL A 193 7.89 27.96 -6.99
C VAL A 193 9.14 27.41 -6.31
N TYR A 194 9.82 26.43 -6.94
CA TYR A 194 11.00 25.80 -6.36
C TYR A 194 12.12 26.81 -6.13
N ASN A 195 12.34 27.73 -7.08
CA ASN A 195 13.37 28.76 -7.01
C ASN A 195 13.05 29.93 -6.06
N GLN A 196 11.90 29.91 -5.38
CA GLN A 196 11.65 30.89 -4.35
C GLN A 196 12.54 30.63 -3.12
N PRO A 197 13.12 31.67 -2.50
CA PRO A 197 13.98 31.50 -1.33
C PRO A 197 13.32 30.72 -0.19
N ILE A 198 12.02 30.92 0.05
CA ILE A 198 11.23 30.17 1.03
C ILE A 198 11.32 28.65 0.83
N TYR A 199 11.41 28.20 -0.41
CA TYR A 199 11.43 26.78 -0.76
C TYR A 199 12.87 26.27 -0.98
N THR A 200 13.67 26.96 -1.80
CA THR A 200 15.05 26.55 -2.14
C THR A 200 15.94 26.41 -0.91
N ASN A 201 15.78 27.28 0.09
CA ASN A 201 16.60 27.24 1.31
C ASN A 201 16.40 25.95 2.13
N VAL A 202 15.28 25.25 1.93
CA VAL A 202 14.97 23.98 2.59
C VAL A 202 15.20 22.79 1.65
N ALA A 203 14.80 22.92 0.38
CA ALA A 203 14.85 21.83 -0.59
C ALA A 203 16.23 21.65 -1.26
N GLY A 204 17.11 22.64 -1.14
CA GLY A 204 18.38 22.69 -1.86
C GLY A 204 18.21 23.20 -3.30
N LYS A 205 19.24 22.99 -4.13
CA LYS A 205 19.27 23.47 -5.51
C LYS A 205 18.39 22.61 -6.42
N LEU A 206 17.58 23.26 -7.26
CA LEU A 206 16.82 22.59 -8.32
C LEU A 206 17.76 21.95 -9.33
N ASN A 207 17.58 20.66 -9.59
CA ASN A 207 18.25 19.95 -10.68
C ASN A 207 17.20 19.15 -11.44
N PHE A 208 17.06 19.42 -12.73
CA PHE A 208 16.21 18.62 -13.59
C PHE A 208 16.98 17.44 -14.19
N ILE A 209 16.28 16.33 -14.38
CA ILE A 209 16.81 15.17 -15.07
C ILE A 209 16.63 15.33 -16.59
N ASP A 210 17.60 14.86 -17.37
CA ASP A 210 17.51 14.84 -18.83
C ASP A 210 16.87 13.55 -19.35
N GLU A 211 17.03 12.44 -18.60
CA GLU A 211 16.41 11.14 -18.84
C GLU A 211 15.84 10.57 -17.52
N PRO A 212 14.85 9.65 -17.57
CA PRO A 212 14.27 9.06 -16.38
C PRO A 212 15.34 8.27 -15.60
N THR A 213 15.52 8.60 -14.31
CA THR A 213 16.50 7.90 -13.47
C THR A 213 15.99 6.53 -13.03
N LEU A 214 14.67 6.33 -13.04
CA LEU A 214 14.03 5.03 -12.87
C LEU A 214 13.37 4.64 -14.19
N LYS A 215 13.65 3.41 -14.64
CA LYS A 215 13.01 2.82 -15.81
C LYS A 215 11.93 1.85 -15.33
N ASN A 216 10.89 1.65 -16.12
CA ASN A 216 9.78 0.72 -15.82
C ASN A 216 10.18 -0.75 -15.98
N VAL A 217 11.30 -1.13 -15.39
CA VAL A 217 11.84 -2.48 -15.35
C VAL A 217 12.05 -2.88 -13.90
N ALA A 218 12.12 -4.17 -13.65
CA ALA A 218 12.39 -4.66 -12.30
C ALA A 218 13.68 -4.02 -11.74
N PRO A 219 13.70 -3.65 -10.44
CA PRO A 219 14.89 -3.09 -9.82
C PRO A 219 16.06 -4.06 -9.97
N LYS A 220 17.22 -3.57 -10.40
CA LYS A 220 18.46 -4.36 -10.36
C LYS A 220 18.74 -4.70 -8.90
N LYS A 221 19.00 -5.97 -8.57
CA LYS A 221 19.44 -6.40 -7.23
C LYS A 221 20.63 -5.55 -6.82
N VAL A 222 20.43 -4.58 -5.93
CA VAL A 222 21.53 -3.92 -5.24
C VAL A 222 21.86 -4.81 -4.05
N GLU A 223 23.01 -5.49 -4.11
CA GLU A 223 23.60 -6.16 -2.95
C GLU A 223 23.72 -5.13 -1.82
N THR A 224 22.93 -5.30 -0.78
CA THR A 224 23.09 -4.51 0.45
C THR A 224 23.85 -5.35 1.46
N ALA A 225 24.98 -4.79 1.90
CA ALA A 225 25.93 -5.35 2.85
C ALA A 225 25.27 -5.79 4.19
N PRO A 226 25.92 -6.70 4.95
CA PRO A 226 25.28 -7.43 6.04
C PRO A 226 24.93 -6.54 7.23
N LYS A 227 23.67 -6.54 7.67
CA LYS A 227 23.30 -5.99 8.98
C LYS A 227 23.73 -6.95 10.08
N ALA A 228 24.45 -6.40 11.08
CA ALA A 228 24.96 -7.08 12.26
C ALA A 228 23.86 -7.82 13.07
N PRO A 229 24.23 -8.84 13.87
CA PRO A 229 23.28 -9.80 14.44
C PRO A 229 22.41 -9.17 15.54
N LYS A 230 21.09 -9.29 15.39
CA LYS A 230 20.13 -8.98 16.47
C LYS A 230 20.16 -10.10 17.51
N ALA A 231 20.33 -9.71 18.77
CA ALA A 231 20.29 -10.56 19.94
C ALA A 231 18.95 -11.29 20.11
N ALA A 232 19.04 -12.45 20.76
CA ALA A 232 18.03 -13.48 20.90
C ALA A 232 16.68 -13.01 21.48
N ALA A 233 15.61 -13.54 20.89
CA ALA A 233 14.24 -13.40 21.35
C ALA A 233 13.97 -14.24 22.62
N LYS A 234 13.12 -13.73 23.51
CA LYS A 234 12.38 -14.50 24.51
C LYS A 234 10.86 -14.31 24.33
N PRO A 235 10.03 -15.26 24.79
CA PRO A 235 8.77 -15.62 24.14
C PRO A 235 7.55 -14.76 24.51
N LYS A 236 6.57 -14.81 23.60
CA LYS A 236 5.23 -14.20 23.60
C LYS A 236 4.49 -14.27 24.94
N ALA A 237 3.82 -13.17 25.28
CA ALA A 237 2.59 -13.19 26.08
C ALA A 237 1.39 -12.88 25.16
N LYS A 238 0.28 -13.58 25.43
CA LYS A 238 -0.95 -13.68 24.66
C LYS A 238 -1.60 -12.31 24.38
N ALA A 239 -2.01 -12.09 23.13
CA ALA A 239 -2.96 -11.05 22.79
C ALA A 239 -4.38 -11.54 23.17
N VAL A 240 -5.11 -10.68 23.86
CA VAL A 240 -6.55 -10.75 24.05
C VAL A 240 -7.17 -10.17 22.77
N GLU A 241 -8.11 -10.90 22.19
CA GLU A 241 -9.00 -10.39 21.14
C GLU A 241 -9.94 -9.36 21.76
N GLU A 242 -9.94 -8.14 21.21
CA GLU A 242 -11.05 -7.20 21.38
C GLU A 242 -11.61 -6.89 19.99
N ASP A 243 -12.90 -7.14 19.91
CA ASP A 243 -13.83 -6.96 18.82
C ASP A 243 -14.22 -5.48 18.78
N ASP A 244 -13.92 -4.78 17.69
CA ASP A 244 -14.42 -3.43 17.43
C ASP A 244 -14.89 -3.37 15.97
N GLU A 245 -16.18 -3.63 15.79
CA GLU A 245 -16.93 -3.27 14.58
C GLU A 245 -17.18 -1.76 14.58
N GLU A 246 -16.51 -1.01 13.70
CA GLU A 246 -16.98 0.30 13.25
C GLU A 246 -17.62 0.20 11.85
N PRO A 247 -18.71 0.94 11.58
CA PRO A 247 -19.58 0.70 10.43
C PRO A 247 -18.92 1.15 9.13
N VAL A 248 -18.84 0.23 8.17
CA VAL A 248 -18.40 0.51 6.80
C VAL A 248 -19.42 1.42 6.13
N VAL A 249 -19.01 2.65 5.81
CA VAL A 249 -19.77 3.55 4.94
C VAL A 249 -19.89 2.91 3.56
N GLU A 250 -21.11 2.51 3.18
CA GLU A 250 -21.40 1.92 1.88
C GLU A 250 -21.20 2.95 0.76
N VAL A 251 -20.08 2.81 0.05
CA VAL A 251 -19.97 3.28 -1.33
C VAL A 251 -20.77 2.28 -2.19
N PRO A 252 -21.66 2.72 -3.12
CA PRO A 252 -22.47 1.81 -3.91
C PRO A 252 -21.59 0.80 -4.67
N LYS A 253 -21.60 -0.46 -4.21
CA LYS A 253 -20.85 -1.56 -4.83
C LYS A 253 -21.39 -1.83 -6.22
N ALA A 254 -20.50 -1.90 -7.20
CA ALA A 254 -20.77 -2.75 -8.35
C ALA A 254 -21.10 -4.16 -7.82
N LYS A 255 -22.25 -4.72 -8.19
CA LYS A 255 -22.68 -6.05 -7.73
C LYS A 255 -21.60 -7.07 -8.05
N HIS A 256 -21.22 -7.87 -7.06
CA HIS A 256 -20.23 -8.92 -7.26
C HIS A 256 -20.80 -9.95 -8.25
N ALA A 257 -20.00 -10.45 -9.19
CA ALA A 257 -20.47 -11.35 -10.25
C ALA A 257 -21.18 -12.62 -9.70
N CYS A 258 -20.76 -13.11 -8.55
CA CYS A 258 -21.40 -14.25 -7.86
C CYS A 258 -22.76 -13.93 -7.21
N GLU A 259 -23.22 -12.68 -7.14
CA GLU A 259 -24.54 -12.32 -6.61
C GLU A 259 -25.70 -12.83 -7.48
N SER A 260 -25.45 -13.09 -8.77
CA SER A 260 -26.47 -13.65 -9.67
C SER A 260 -26.64 -15.16 -9.54
N LEU A 261 -25.83 -15.84 -8.73
CA LEU A 261 -25.93 -17.28 -8.51
C LEU A 261 -27.09 -17.61 -7.55
N ALA A 262 -27.68 -18.80 -7.72
CA ALA A 262 -28.70 -19.29 -6.80
C ALA A 262 -28.15 -19.39 -5.37
N LYS A 263 -29.03 -19.38 -4.36
CA LYS A 263 -28.60 -19.59 -2.98
C LYS A 263 -28.04 -21.01 -2.82
N PRO A 264 -26.87 -21.19 -2.20
CA PRO A 264 -26.33 -22.51 -1.97
C PRO A 264 -27.16 -23.25 -0.91
N THR A 265 -27.13 -24.58 -0.98
CA THR A 265 -27.78 -25.47 -0.01
C THR A 265 -27.24 -25.26 1.40
N VAL A 266 -25.90 -25.09 1.51
CA VAL A 266 -25.21 -24.73 2.75
C VAL A 266 -24.40 -23.46 2.47
N PRO A 267 -24.64 -22.34 3.18
CA PRO A 267 -23.84 -21.13 3.04
C PRO A 267 -22.37 -21.36 3.41
N ILE A 268 -21.46 -20.77 2.64
CA ILE A 268 -20.01 -20.94 2.88
C ILE A 268 -19.57 -20.43 4.26
N ASP A 269 -20.30 -19.48 4.84
CA ASP A 269 -20.04 -18.99 6.20
C ASP A 269 -20.27 -20.07 7.27
N GLU A 270 -21.15 -21.04 7.00
CA GLU A 270 -21.31 -22.21 7.87
C GLU A 270 -20.02 -23.04 7.86
N TRP A 271 -19.47 -23.30 6.68
CA TRP A 271 -18.19 -24.01 6.56
C TRP A 271 -17.07 -23.28 7.31
N LYS A 272 -16.92 -21.96 7.12
CA LYS A 272 -15.91 -21.16 7.82
C LYS A 272 -16.05 -21.22 9.33
N ARG A 273 -17.28 -21.25 9.84
CA ARG A 273 -17.59 -21.41 11.25
C ARG A 273 -17.13 -22.77 11.77
N GLN A 274 -17.45 -23.86 11.06
CA GLN A 274 -17.03 -25.20 11.43
C GLN A 274 -15.50 -25.34 11.41
N TYR A 275 -14.83 -24.83 10.38
CA TYR A 275 -13.37 -24.84 10.29
C TYR A 275 -12.68 -24.04 11.41
N SER A 276 -13.33 -22.99 11.93
CA SER A 276 -12.75 -22.16 13.00
C SER A 276 -13.00 -22.72 14.40
N ASN A 277 -14.10 -23.46 14.59
CA ASN A 277 -14.58 -23.84 15.92
C ASN A 277 -14.33 -25.31 16.28
N LEU A 278 -14.03 -26.16 15.29
CA LEU A 278 -13.78 -27.58 15.48
C LEU A 278 -12.33 -27.92 15.18
N ASP A 279 -11.85 -29.03 15.76
CA ASP A 279 -10.58 -29.63 15.34
C ASP A 279 -10.63 -29.94 13.83
N THR A 280 -9.55 -29.64 13.12
CA THR A 280 -9.53 -29.68 11.64
C THR A 280 -10.01 -31.01 11.04
N PRO A 281 -9.66 -32.20 11.58
CA PRO A 281 -10.19 -33.47 11.07
C PRO A 281 -11.72 -33.59 11.21
N VAL A 282 -12.29 -33.05 12.29
CA VAL A 282 -13.74 -33.04 12.53
C VAL A 282 -14.43 -32.05 11.59
N ALA A 283 -13.84 -30.86 11.42
CA ALA A 283 -14.31 -29.86 10.45
C ALA A 283 -14.31 -30.44 9.02
N LEU A 284 -13.23 -31.10 8.61
CA LEU A 284 -13.14 -31.72 7.27
C LEU A 284 -14.18 -32.80 7.04
N LYS A 285 -14.45 -33.64 8.05
CA LYS A 285 -15.54 -34.61 7.97
C LYS A 285 -16.87 -33.90 7.71
N TRP A 286 -17.16 -32.86 8.48
CA TRP A 286 -18.35 -32.04 8.28
C TRP A 286 -18.40 -31.42 6.88
N PHE A 287 -17.27 -30.88 6.39
CA PHE A 287 -17.19 -30.30 5.04
C PHE A 287 -17.63 -31.30 3.98
N TRP A 288 -17.07 -32.51 3.99
CA TRP A 288 -17.39 -33.51 2.98
C TRP A 288 -18.81 -34.07 3.08
N GLU A 289 -19.40 -34.09 4.27
CA GLU A 289 -20.82 -34.46 4.46
C GLU A 289 -21.78 -33.38 3.94
N ASN A 290 -21.33 -32.12 3.88
CA ASN A 290 -22.15 -30.96 3.51
C ASN A 290 -21.74 -30.31 2.18
N TYR A 291 -20.68 -30.78 1.54
CA TYR A 291 -20.20 -30.27 0.26
C TYR A 291 -21.15 -30.67 -0.86
N ASN A 292 -21.67 -29.66 -1.56
CA ASN A 292 -22.49 -29.86 -2.75
C ASN A 292 -21.72 -29.41 -4.00
N PRO A 293 -21.33 -30.33 -4.91
CA PRO A 293 -20.59 -30.00 -6.13
C PRO A 293 -21.38 -29.15 -7.12
N GLU A 294 -22.71 -29.06 -7.00
CA GLU A 294 -23.52 -28.14 -7.81
C GLU A 294 -23.36 -26.69 -7.33
N ASP A 295 -23.20 -26.49 -6.02
CA ASP A 295 -23.08 -25.18 -5.40
C ASP A 295 -21.64 -24.65 -5.34
N TYR A 296 -20.67 -25.54 -5.20
CA TYR A 296 -19.29 -25.15 -5.01
C TYR A 296 -18.37 -25.94 -5.91
N SER A 297 -17.24 -25.32 -6.26
CA SER A 297 -16.13 -25.98 -6.92
C SER A 297 -14.87 -25.91 -6.07
N LEU A 298 -14.00 -26.90 -6.23
CA LEU A 298 -12.72 -27.01 -5.54
C LEU A 298 -11.58 -26.72 -6.51
N TRP A 299 -10.55 -26.03 -6.03
CA TRP A 299 -9.43 -25.57 -6.85
C TRP A 299 -8.11 -25.71 -6.11
N ALA A 300 -7.14 -26.36 -6.76
CA ALA A 300 -5.74 -26.29 -6.40
C ALA A 300 -5.15 -24.98 -6.93
N VAL A 301 -4.31 -24.36 -6.12
CA VAL A 301 -3.66 -23.08 -6.40
C VAL A 301 -2.17 -23.23 -6.23
N ASP A 302 -1.43 -23.04 -7.31
CA ASP A 302 0.02 -23.13 -7.37
C ASP A 302 0.61 -21.78 -7.75
N TYR A 303 1.60 -21.28 -7.02
CA TYR A 303 2.29 -20.07 -7.44
C TYR A 303 3.27 -20.37 -8.59
N LYS A 304 3.24 -19.53 -9.63
CA LYS A 304 3.99 -19.76 -10.87
C LYS A 304 5.48 -19.42 -10.76
N TYR A 305 5.84 -18.51 -9.85
CA TYR A 305 7.18 -17.92 -9.77
C TYR A 305 7.92 -18.34 -8.49
N ASN A 306 7.93 -19.66 -8.22
CA ASN A 306 8.54 -20.18 -6.98
C ASN A 306 10.04 -19.87 -6.87
N ASP A 307 10.73 -19.67 -8.00
CA ASP A 307 12.13 -19.26 -8.08
C ASP A 307 12.40 -17.81 -7.60
N GLU A 308 11.34 -16.98 -7.52
CA GLU A 308 11.42 -15.62 -6.96
C GLU A 308 11.23 -15.58 -5.44
N LEU A 309 10.81 -16.71 -4.83
CA LEU A 309 10.56 -16.79 -3.40
C LEU A 309 11.88 -16.79 -2.62
N THR A 310 11.96 -15.91 -1.63
CA THR A 310 13.17 -15.73 -0.82
C THR A 310 12.92 -16.23 0.60
N GLN A 311 12.66 -15.35 1.56
CA GLN A 311 12.43 -15.76 2.94
C GLN A 311 11.02 -16.34 3.13
N VAL A 312 10.89 -17.37 3.96
CA VAL A 312 9.59 -18.01 4.26
C VAL A 312 8.56 -16.98 4.74
N PHE A 313 8.94 -16.08 5.65
CA PHE A 313 8.02 -15.05 6.15
C PHE A 313 7.61 -14.03 5.06
N MET A 314 8.50 -13.70 4.12
CA MET A 314 8.18 -12.80 3.00
C MET A 314 7.21 -13.50 2.03
N THR A 315 7.44 -14.78 1.80
CA THR A 315 6.57 -15.65 0.99
C THR A 315 5.19 -15.79 1.63
N SER A 316 5.12 -15.96 2.95
CA SER A 316 3.87 -15.96 3.72
C SER A 316 3.14 -14.62 3.68
N ASN A 317 3.87 -13.50 3.70
CA ASN A 317 3.30 -12.17 3.51
C ASN A 317 2.75 -11.96 2.09
N LEU A 318 3.34 -12.58 1.07
CA LEU A 318 2.81 -12.57 -0.30
C LEU A 318 1.41 -13.19 -0.33
N ILE A 319 1.23 -14.36 0.32
CA ILE A 319 -0.07 -15.00 0.48
C ILE A 319 -1.06 -14.07 1.20
N GLY A 320 -0.62 -13.44 2.31
CA GLY A 320 -1.46 -12.49 3.05
C GLY A 320 -1.90 -11.29 2.21
N GLY A 321 -1.01 -10.76 1.36
CA GLY A 321 -1.32 -9.68 0.44
C GLY A 321 -2.34 -10.08 -0.62
N PHE A 322 -2.20 -11.28 -1.20
CA PHE A 322 -3.18 -11.84 -2.13
C PHE A 322 -4.55 -11.95 -1.46
N PHE A 323 -4.61 -12.46 -0.22
CA PHE A 323 -5.85 -12.60 0.54
C PHE A 323 -6.51 -11.25 0.86
N THR A 324 -5.72 -10.23 1.20
CA THR A 324 -6.25 -8.87 1.41
C THR A 324 -6.93 -8.32 0.15
N ARG A 325 -6.39 -8.63 -1.04
CA ARG A 325 -6.98 -8.20 -2.31
C ARG A 325 -8.23 -9.01 -2.69
N LEU A 326 -8.39 -10.22 -2.14
CA LEU A 326 -9.59 -11.05 -2.31
C LEU A 326 -10.78 -10.64 -1.43
N GLU A 327 -10.64 -9.62 -0.58
CA GLU A 327 -11.66 -9.25 0.42
C GLU A 327 -13.05 -8.98 -0.20
N ALA A 328 -13.10 -8.44 -1.43
CA ALA A 328 -14.36 -8.23 -2.14
C ALA A 328 -15.14 -9.52 -2.42
N SER A 329 -14.45 -10.66 -2.49
CA SER A 329 -15.02 -12.00 -2.75
C SER A 329 -15.13 -12.87 -1.50
N ARG A 330 -14.86 -12.32 -0.31
CA ARG A 330 -14.88 -13.05 0.96
C ARG A 330 -16.16 -13.86 1.18
N LYS A 331 -17.32 -13.35 0.78
CA LYS A 331 -18.62 -14.05 0.93
C LYS A 331 -18.79 -15.29 0.04
N TYR A 332 -17.86 -15.54 -0.88
CA TYR A 332 -17.97 -16.58 -1.92
C TYR A 332 -16.80 -17.56 -1.93
N ILE A 333 -15.76 -17.33 -1.12
CA ILE A 333 -14.53 -18.12 -1.12
C ILE A 333 -14.17 -18.52 0.31
N PHE A 334 -13.63 -19.73 0.43
CA PHE A 334 -12.78 -20.13 1.54
C PHE A 334 -11.54 -20.83 0.96
N GLY A 335 -10.38 -20.66 1.58
CA GLY A 335 -9.23 -21.49 1.23
C GLY A 335 -8.04 -21.30 2.13
N CYS A 336 -7.07 -22.20 1.97
CA CYS A 336 -5.78 -22.10 2.63
C CYS A 336 -4.70 -22.08 1.55
N ALA A 337 -3.65 -21.30 1.79
CA ALA A 337 -2.43 -21.35 1.02
C ALA A 337 -1.23 -21.33 1.96
N SER A 338 -0.24 -22.15 1.63
CA SER A 338 0.90 -22.46 2.47
C SER A 338 2.20 -22.28 1.71
N VAL A 339 3.22 -21.90 2.45
CA VAL A 339 4.63 -21.93 2.05
C VAL A 339 5.20 -23.27 2.47
N TYR A 340 5.76 -23.99 1.51
CA TYR A 340 6.48 -25.23 1.75
C TYR A 340 7.94 -25.04 1.36
N GLY A 341 8.87 -25.45 2.22
CA GLY A 341 10.32 -25.34 1.98
C GLY A 341 11.05 -24.44 2.96
N THR A 342 12.18 -23.92 2.52
CA THR A 342 13.08 -23.09 3.34
C THR A 342 13.44 -21.79 2.60
N ALA A 343 14.26 -20.95 3.22
CA ALA A 343 14.65 -19.68 2.61
C ALA A 343 15.38 -19.89 1.27
N ASN A 344 14.90 -19.23 0.22
CA ASN A 344 15.35 -19.26 -1.18
C ASN A 344 15.09 -20.59 -1.90
N ASP A 345 14.33 -21.49 -1.28
CA ASP A 345 13.97 -22.78 -1.84
C ASP A 345 12.62 -23.21 -1.24
N SER A 346 11.58 -22.51 -1.68
CA SER A 346 10.22 -22.73 -1.24
C SER A 346 9.24 -22.67 -2.42
N VAL A 347 8.05 -23.20 -2.19
CA VAL A 347 6.92 -23.17 -3.11
C VAL A 347 5.68 -22.70 -2.38
N ILE A 348 4.75 -22.08 -3.09
CA ILE A 348 3.41 -21.79 -2.55
C ILE A 348 2.39 -22.73 -3.20
N LYS A 349 1.62 -23.42 -2.36
CA LYS A 349 0.49 -24.27 -2.75
C LYS A 349 -0.71 -24.01 -1.86
N GLY A 350 -1.91 -24.18 -2.39
CA GLY A 350 -3.14 -24.02 -1.64
C GLY A 350 -4.34 -24.75 -2.25
N ALA A 351 -5.43 -24.78 -1.49
CA ALA A 351 -6.71 -25.32 -1.92
C ALA A 351 -7.84 -24.35 -1.52
N PHE A 352 -8.77 -24.12 -2.46
CA PHE A 352 -9.88 -23.20 -2.29
C PHE A 352 -11.20 -23.88 -2.65
N VAL A 353 -12.25 -23.56 -1.90
CA VAL A 353 -13.64 -23.83 -2.25
C VAL A 353 -14.30 -22.52 -2.62
N ILE A 354 -14.99 -22.52 -3.76
CA ILE A 354 -15.49 -21.31 -4.41
C ILE A 354 -16.95 -21.51 -4.79
N ARG A 355 -17.77 -20.48 -4.56
CA ARG A 355 -19.18 -20.48 -4.97
C ARG A 355 -19.29 -20.51 -6.50
N GLY A 356 -20.01 -21.52 -7.00
CA GLY A 356 -20.24 -21.71 -8.43
C GLY A 356 -19.17 -22.57 -9.10
N GLN A 357 -19.26 -22.70 -10.41
CA GLN A 357 -18.42 -23.61 -11.20
C GLN A 357 -17.21 -22.94 -11.85
N ASP A 358 -17.23 -21.61 -11.92
CA ASP A 358 -16.16 -20.77 -12.43
C ASP A 358 -15.51 -20.00 -11.28
N ALA A 359 -14.19 -20.15 -11.13
CA ALA A 359 -13.43 -19.53 -10.07
C ALA A 359 -13.02 -18.08 -10.37
N PHE A 360 -12.89 -17.72 -11.64
CA PHE A 360 -12.30 -16.44 -12.04
C PHE A 360 -13.09 -15.23 -11.57
N PRO A 361 -14.44 -15.22 -11.57
CA PRO A 361 -15.20 -14.09 -11.02
C PRO A 361 -14.91 -13.79 -9.54
N CYS A 362 -14.47 -14.81 -8.80
CA CYS A 362 -14.06 -14.73 -7.40
C CYS A 362 -12.59 -14.29 -7.23
N PHE A 363 -11.73 -14.51 -8.22
CA PHE A 363 -10.31 -14.11 -8.15
C PHE A 363 -10.01 -12.81 -8.91
N ASP A 364 -10.85 -12.39 -9.86
CA ASP A 364 -10.69 -11.18 -10.68
C ASP A 364 -10.62 -9.89 -9.86
N VAL A 365 -11.13 -9.91 -8.62
CA VAL A 365 -11.02 -8.79 -7.69
C VAL A 365 -9.59 -8.57 -7.18
N ALA A 366 -8.72 -9.58 -7.29
CA ALA A 366 -7.31 -9.55 -6.88
C ALA A 366 -6.41 -9.68 -8.13
N PRO A 367 -5.92 -8.56 -8.70
CA PRO A 367 -5.22 -8.55 -9.99
C PRO A 367 -3.98 -9.44 -10.09
N ASP A 368 -3.40 -9.83 -8.94
CA ASP A 368 -2.26 -10.73 -8.85
C ASP A 368 -2.62 -12.22 -8.90
N TYR A 369 -3.90 -12.59 -9.02
CA TYR A 369 -4.33 -13.98 -9.22
C TYR A 369 -3.64 -14.63 -10.42
N GLU A 370 -3.32 -13.86 -11.46
CA GLU A 370 -2.58 -14.34 -12.65
C GLU A 370 -1.21 -14.94 -12.30
N SER A 371 -0.63 -14.59 -11.15
CA SER A 371 0.62 -15.17 -10.64
C SER A 371 0.45 -16.60 -10.11
N TYR A 372 -0.80 -17.06 -10.03
CA TYR A 372 -1.17 -18.38 -9.60
C TYR A 372 -1.76 -19.17 -10.78
N GLN A 373 -1.53 -20.48 -10.75
CA GLN A 373 -2.19 -21.44 -11.60
C GLN A 373 -3.33 -22.08 -10.81
N PHE A 374 -4.52 -22.06 -11.41
CA PHE A 374 -5.73 -22.64 -10.84
C PHE A 374 -6.07 -23.91 -11.59
N THR A 375 -6.18 -25.01 -10.84
CA THR A 375 -6.54 -26.32 -11.39
C THR A 375 -7.81 -26.78 -10.70
N LYS A 376 -8.88 -26.99 -11.47
CA LYS A 376 -10.16 -27.47 -10.92
C LYS A 376 -10.00 -28.90 -10.45
N LEU A 377 -10.45 -29.15 -9.22
CA LEU A 377 -10.40 -30.45 -8.56
C LEU A 377 -11.76 -31.15 -8.66
N ASP A 378 -11.72 -32.48 -8.71
CA ASP A 378 -12.88 -33.34 -8.80
C ASP A 378 -13.11 -34.05 -7.46
N ALA A 379 -14.15 -33.60 -6.74
CA ALA A 379 -14.51 -34.16 -5.43
C ALA A 379 -14.87 -35.66 -5.46
N SER A 380 -15.12 -36.26 -6.63
CA SER A 380 -15.36 -37.70 -6.75
C SER A 380 -14.06 -38.51 -6.71
N LYS A 381 -12.91 -37.88 -6.97
CA LYS A 381 -11.59 -38.53 -6.96
C LYS A 381 -10.99 -38.53 -5.55
N PRO A 382 -10.63 -39.69 -5.00
CA PRO A 382 -10.00 -39.77 -3.68
C PRO A 382 -8.74 -38.90 -3.55
N GLU A 383 -7.94 -38.81 -4.61
CA GLU A 383 -6.67 -38.09 -4.63
C GLU A 383 -6.87 -36.57 -4.48
N ASP A 384 -7.87 -36.01 -5.18
CA ASP A 384 -8.21 -34.60 -5.11
C ASP A 384 -8.79 -34.22 -3.73
N ARG A 385 -9.58 -35.13 -3.13
CA ARG A 385 -10.07 -34.95 -1.75
C ARG A 385 -8.94 -34.98 -0.73
N GLU A 386 -8.00 -35.91 -0.89
CA GLU A 386 -6.83 -36.00 -0.03
C GLU A 386 -5.98 -34.73 -0.14
N PHE A 387 -5.73 -34.22 -1.35
CA PHE A 387 -5.04 -32.95 -1.55
C PHE A 387 -5.70 -31.79 -0.81
N VAL A 388 -7.03 -31.63 -0.92
CA VAL A 388 -7.77 -30.57 -0.19
C VAL A 388 -7.62 -30.73 1.31
N ASN A 389 -7.76 -31.95 1.84
CA ASN A 389 -7.59 -32.22 3.26
C ASN A 389 -6.19 -31.81 3.73
N GLU A 390 -5.15 -32.22 3.01
CA GLU A 390 -3.76 -31.90 3.35
C GLU A 390 -3.49 -30.39 3.34
N GLN A 391 -3.98 -29.67 2.32
CA GLN A 391 -3.83 -28.22 2.25
C GLN A 391 -4.58 -27.50 3.37
N TRP A 392 -5.63 -28.09 3.93
CA TRP A 392 -6.45 -27.48 4.99
C TRP A 392 -6.06 -27.94 6.39
N THR A 393 -5.30 -29.04 6.57
CA THR A 393 -4.69 -29.44 7.85
C THR A 393 -3.29 -28.89 8.07
N TRP A 394 -2.52 -28.65 7.01
CA TRP A 394 -1.18 -28.03 7.05
C TRP A 394 -0.12 -28.95 7.67
N GLU A 395 -0.40 -30.25 7.72
CA GLU A 395 0.41 -31.23 8.44
C GLU A 395 1.44 -31.93 7.55
N LYS A 396 1.18 -32.05 6.24
CA LYS A 396 2.01 -32.85 5.34
C LYS A 396 2.94 -31.99 4.48
N PRO A 397 4.15 -32.49 4.17
CA PRO A 397 4.98 -31.90 3.14
C PRO A 397 4.34 -32.05 1.75
N VAL A 398 4.84 -31.30 0.77
CA VAL A 398 4.41 -31.43 -0.63
C VAL A 398 5.57 -31.89 -1.49
N VAL A 399 5.28 -32.69 -2.52
CA VAL A 399 6.27 -33.10 -3.53
C VAL A 399 6.07 -32.27 -4.79
N VAL A 400 7.11 -31.56 -5.21
CA VAL A 400 7.15 -30.78 -6.46
C VAL A 400 8.36 -31.23 -7.27
N ASN A 401 8.12 -31.69 -8.50
CA ASN A 401 9.17 -32.18 -9.41
C ASN A 401 10.08 -33.26 -8.78
N GLY A 402 9.49 -34.17 -8.00
CA GLY A 402 10.22 -35.26 -7.32
C GLY A 402 11.02 -34.84 -6.09
N LYS A 403 10.93 -33.58 -5.68
CA LYS A 403 11.55 -33.05 -4.45
C LYS A 403 10.49 -32.77 -3.40
N GLU A 404 10.75 -33.20 -2.17
CA GLU A 404 9.88 -32.98 -1.02
C GLU A 404 10.18 -31.63 -0.35
N TYR A 405 9.13 -30.88 -0.05
CA TYR A 405 9.17 -29.57 0.61
C TYR A 405 8.37 -29.63 1.92
N PRO A 406 9.00 -29.48 3.10
CA PRO A 406 8.30 -29.47 4.38
C PRO A 406 7.41 -28.24 4.52
N TRP A 407 6.28 -28.36 5.22
CA TRP A 407 5.45 -27.19 5.53
C TRP A 407 6.23 -26.19 6.42
N ALA A 408 6.11 -24.90 6.12
CA ALA A 408 6.89 -23.86 6.80
C ALA A 408 6.03 -22.74 7.39
N ASP A 409 5.01 -22.26 6.66
CA ASP A 409 4.05 -21.26 7.12
C ASP A 409 2.79 -21.30 6.24
N GLY A 410 1.70 -20.64 6.64
CA GLY A 410 0.48 -20.60 5.84
C GLY A 410 -0.52 -19.55 6.29
N LYS A 411 -1.55 -19.34 5.47
CA LYS A 411 -2.68 -18.42 5.72
C LYS A 411 -4.00 -19.10 5.38
N VAL A 412 -5.03 -18.75 6.14
CA VAL A 412 -6.45 -19.08 5.86
C VAL A 412 -7.16 -17.83 5.36
N PHE A 413 -7.92 -17.94 4.28
CA PHE A 413 -8.88 -16.94 3.82
C PHE A 413 -10.29 -17.39 4.17
N LYS A 414 -10.96 -16.64 5.05
CA LYS A 414 -12.31 -16.93 5.53
C LYS A 414 -13.09 -15.66 5.80
#